data_AF-A0A523QV85-F1
#
_entry.id   AF-A0A523QV85-F1
#
_cell.length_a   1.000
_cell.length_b   1.000
_cell.length_c   1.000
_cell.angle_alpha   90.00
_cell.angle_beta   90.00
_cell.angle_gamma   90.00
#
_symmetry.space_group_name_H-M   'P 1'
#
loop_
_entity.id
_entity.type
_entity.pdbx_description
1 polymer ?
#
loop_
_entity_poly.entity_id
_entity_poly.type
_entity_poly.pdbx_seq_one_letter_code
_entity_poly.pdbx_strand_id
1 'polypeptide(L)'
;MKKVICRSNLPVAIYRKWNLLLPLFIFLFLSCEKSEEYFDNPLKFLETKIFPSYFLRIPYYGVNGRNLLEAASNGTMIDVKGVYVKGKNFSFLRIFNDSGLFYMPLEERLTYDSETSLLEIKGKVTSNSEPYLSSVEVVSFEDVGKIKDIVEREYPLLISKIGDNIRNPRSKLNLQNIKSWHLASSDNYILVYGRTYDLMYEFDIGVLLKKDGETYSLEKIFAREFFKGE
;
A
#
# COMPACT_ATOMS: atom_id res chain seq x y z
N MET A 1 -0.90 -3.01 22.49
CA MET A 1 -0.69 -2.65 21.07
C MET A 1 0.72 -2.13 20.91
N LYS A 2 1.52 -2.74 20.03
CA LYS A 2 2.91 -2.34 19.72
C LYS A 2 2.88 -1.47 18.44
N LYS A 3 3.61 -0.35 18.41
CA LYS A 3 3.46 0.79 17.47
C LYS A 3 4.62 0.88 16.46
N VAL A 4 4.36 1.23 15.18
CA VAL A 4 5.43 1.39 14.15
C VAL A 4 5.96 2.81 14.30
N ILE A 5 7.17 3.04 14.79
CA ILE A 5 7.68 4.42 14.80
C ILE A 5 8.30 4.75 13.43
N CYS A 6 7.45 5.03 12.44
CA CYS A 6 7.89 5.63 11.17
C CYS A 6 7.87 7.15 11.31
N ARG A 7 8.97 7.75 11.78
CA ARG A 7 9.11 9.21 11.69
C ARG A 7 9.34 9.61 10.24
N SER A 8 8.48 10.50 9.73
CA SER A 8 8.75 11.30 8.54
C SER A 8 9.88 12.27 8.86
N ASN A 9 11.07 12.01 8.33
CA ASN A 9 12.15 13.00 8.37
C ASN A 9 11.89 13.99 7.23
N LEU A 10 11.38 15.16 7.56
CA LEU A 10 11.50 16.33 6.70
C LEU A 10 12.71 17.15 7.18
N PRO A 11 13.73 17.41 6.33
CA PRO A 11 14.61 18.53 6.54
C PRO A 11 13.89 19.78 6.06
N VAL A 12 13.40 20.61 6.99
CA VAL A 12 13.12 22.01 6.67
C VAL A 12 14.47 22.70 6.52
N ALA A 13 14.88 22.92 5.27
CA ALA A 13 16.09 23.67 4.97
C ALA A 13 15.91 25.14 5.37
N ILE A 14 16.73 25.62 6.31
CA ILE A 14 17.06 27.05 6.39
C ILE A 14 18.58 27.15 6.43
N TYR A 15 19.14 27.55 5.30
CA TYR A 15 20.50 28.06 5.21
C TYR A 15 20.61 29.37 6.01
N ARG A 16 21.49 29.40 7.02
CA ARG A 16 22.24 30.62 7.33
C ARG A 16 23.57 30.23 7.98
N LYS A 17 24.64 30.79 7.39
CA LYS A 17 26.04 30.71 7.82
C LYS A 17 26.17 30.92 9.34
N TRP A 18 27.20 30.34 9.94
CA TRP A 18 28.28 31.02 10.69
C TRP A 18 29.18 29.92 11.30
N ASN A 19 30.49 30.03 11.05
CA ASN A 19 31.55 29.17 11.58
C ASN A 19 31.80 29.49 13.07
N LEU A 20 31.99 28.47 13.91
CA LEU A 20 33.23 28.21 14.68
C LEU A 20 33.01 27.06 15.70
N LEU A 21 33.88 26.05 15.59
CA LEU A 21 34.36 25.09 16.61
C LEU A 21 33.69 25.06 18.00
N LEU A 22 33.07 23.92 18.34
CA LEU A 22 33.10 23.36 19.70
C LEU A 22 33.18 21.82 19.62
N PRO A 23 34.24 21.18 20.15
CA PRO A 23 34.41 19.74 20.09
C PRO A 23 33.69 19.03 21.25
N LEU A 24 33.33 17.77 21.01
CA LEU A 24 33.26 16.70 22.03
C LEU A 24 32.27 16.91 23.19
N PHE A 25 31.01 16.47 23.02
CA PHE A 25 30.16 15.78 24.01
C PHE A 25 28.68 15.89 23.61
N ILE A 26 28.19 15.05 22.70
CA ILE A 26 26.77 14.64 22.73
C ILE A 26 26.71 13.18 22.30
N PHE A 27 26.63 12.32 23.32
CA PHE A 27 25.84 11.10 23.36
C PHE A 27 25.79 10.26 22.07
N LEU A 28 26.45 9.11 22.14
CA LEU A 28 25.82 7.79 22.00
C LEU A 28 24.29 7.85 21.78
N PHE A 29 23.84 8.22 20.59
CA PHE A 29 22.57 7.72 20.09
C PHE A 29 22.86 6.34 19.52
N LEU A 30 22.98 5.39 20.46
CA LEU A 30 22.45 4.05 20.28
C LEU A 30 20.98 4.20 19.89
N SER A 31 20.71 4.54 18.63
CA SER A 31 19.44 4.21 17.99
C SER A 31 19.47 2.71 17.81
N CYS A 32 19.22 2.00 18.90
CA CYS A 32 18.76 0.64 18.87
C CYS A 32 17.42 0.70 18.13
N GLU A 33 17.46 0.56 16.80
CA GLU A 33 16.31 0.21 15.98
C GLU A 33 15.80 -1.10 16.58
N LYS A 34 14.82 -1.01 17.47
CA LYS A 34 14.03 -2.18 17.85
C LYS A 34 13.45 -2.71 16.55
N SER A 35 13.89 -3.91 16.18
CA SER A 35 13.29 -4.68 15.10
C SER A 35 11.78 -4.59 15.23
N GLU A 36 11.15 -4.09 14.18
CA GLU A 36 9.71 -3.84 14.12
C GLU A 36 8.95 -5.17 14.31
N GLU A 37 8.45 -5.40 15.52
CA GLU A 37 7.84 -6.64 16.05
C GLU A 37 6.53 -7.11 15.34
N TYR A 38 6.20 -6.60 14.15
CA TYR A 38 4.96 -6.92 13.40
C TYR A 38 4.84 -8.39 13.05
N PHE A 39 5.99 -9.02 12.78
CA PHE A 39 6.08 -10.38 12.29
C PHE A 39 6.53 -11.37 13.35
N ASP A 40 6.50 -11.00 14.63
CA ASP A 40 6.88 -11.91 15.72
C ASP A 40 5.93 -13.11 15.78
N ASN A 41 4.63 -12.85 15.66
CA ASN A 41 3.59 -13.87 15.63
C ASN A 41 2.50 -13.56 14.57
N PRO A 42 2.80 -13.78 13.28
CA PRO A 42 1.90 -13.41 12.18
C PRO A 42 0.63 -14.26 12.13
N LEU A 43 0.65 -15.47 12.70
CA LEU A 43 -0.49 -16.38 12.74
C LEU A 43 -1.70 -15.77 13.47
N LYS A 44 -1.48 -14.90 14.46
CA LYS A 44 -2.56 -14.21 15.17
C LYS A 44 -3.37 -13.29 14.26
N PHE A 45 -2.76 -12.78 13.19
CA PHE A 45 -3.35 -11.82 12.27
C PHE A 45 -3.79 -12.48 10.96
N LEU A 46 -3.49 -13.76 10.77
CA LEU A 46 -3.70 -14.48 9.54
C LEU A 46 -5.18 -14.84 9.33
N GLU A 47 -5.70 -14.50 8.17
CA GLU A 47 -7.01 -14.89 7.66
C GLU A 47 -6.84 -15.66 6.35
N THR A 48 -7.42 -16.87 6.28
CA THR A 48 -7.28 -17.80 5.14
C THR A 48 -8.61 -18.33 4.61
N LYS A 49 -9.76 -17.91 5.17
CA LYS A 49 -11.08 -18.46 4.82
C LYS A 49 -12.09 -17.39 4.42
N ILE A 50 -12.14 -16.29 5.16
CA ILE A 50 -13.12 -15.23 4.95
C ILE A 50 -12.40 -13.99 4.43
N PHE A 51 -12.52 -13.76 3.13
CA PHE A 51 -11.82 -12.68 2.47
C PHE A 51 -12.73 -11.52 2.12
N PRO A 52 -12.30 -10.27 2.36
CA PRO A 52 -13.03 -9.11 1.91
C PRO A 52 -12.94 -8.96 0.39
N SER A 53 -13.93 -8.29 -0.24
CA SER A 53 -14.01 -8.19 -1.70
C SER A 53 -12.79 -7.50 -2.32
N TYR A 54 -12.19 -6.54 -1.61
CA TYR A 54 -10.96 -5.88 -2.06
C TYR A 54 -9.76 -6.82 -2.16
N PHE A 55 -9.74 -7.92 -1.40
CA PHE A 55 -8.67 -8.90 -1.46
C PHE A 55 -8.92 -9.99 -2.52
N LEU A 56 -10.18 -10.38 -2.71
CA LEU A 56 -10.56 -11.42 -3.68
C LEU A 56 -10.25 -11.05 -5.14
N ARG A 57 -10.07 -9.76 -5.43
CA ARG A 57 -9.89 -9.20 -6.78
C ARG A 57 -8.55 -8.47 -6.95
N ILE A 58 -7.48 -8.99 -6.34
CA ILE A 58 -6.13 -8.44 -6.57
C ILE A 58 -5.79 -8.50 -8.06
N PRO A 59 -5.42 -7.38 -8.70
CA PRO A 59 -5.07 -7.37 -10.11
C PRO A 59 -3.69 -7.97 -10.37
N TYR A 60 -3.54 -8.69 -11.50
CA TYR A 60 -2.25 -9.27 -11.92
C TYR A 60 -1.13 -8.25 -12.15
N TYR A 61 -1.46 -7.00 -12.47
CA TYR A 61 -0.50 -5.95 -12.85
C TYR A 61 -0.70 -4.62 -12.11
N GLY A 62 -1.36 -4.62 -10.94
CA GLY A 62 -1.61 -3.40 -10.18
C GLY A 62 -2.60 -2.41 -10.81
N VAL A 63 -3.01 -2.63 -12.06
CA VAL A 63 -4.04 -1.86 -12.76
C VAL A 63 -5.09 -2.86 -13.22
N ASN A 64 -6.12 -3.06 -12.40
CA ASN A 64 -7.43 -3.60 -12.78
C ASN A 64 -8.31 -3.55 -11.53
N GLY A 65 -9.33 -2.71 -11.58
CA GLY A 65 -10.36 -2.52 -10.58
C GLY A 65 -11.60 -2.00 -11.29
N ARG A 66 -12.60 -1.53 -10.54
CA ARG A 66 -13.65 -0.71 -11.16
C ARG A 66 -13.22 0.75 -11.11
N ASN A 67 -13.65 1.54 -12.08
CA ASN A 67 -13.42 2.96 -11.99
C ASN A 67 -14.36 3.52 -10.91
N LEU A 68 -13.78 4.13 -9.85
CA LEU A 68 -14.56 4.64 -8.71
C LEU A 68 -15.57 5.72 -9.13
N LEU A 69 -15.34 6.36 -10.27
CA LEU A 69 -16.12 7.47 -10.80
C LEU A 69 -17.25 7.04 -11.75
N GLU A 70 -17.42 5.74 -12.03
CA GLU A 70 -18.46 5.23 -12.94
C GLU A 70 -19.88 5.70 -12.56
N ALA A 71 -20.18 5.75 -11.27
CA ALA A 71 -21.48 6.19 -10.76
C ALA A 71 -21.53 7.69 -10.43
N ALA A 72 -20.41 8.43 -10.58
CA ALA A 72 -20.35 9.83 -10.24
C ALA A 72 -20.90 10.71 -11.37
N SER A 73 -21.69 11.72 -11.01
CA SER A 73 -22.24 12.66 -12.00
C SER A 73 -21.15 13.59 -12.53
N ASN A 74 -21.20 13.87 -13.83
CA ASN A 74 -20.29 14.83 -14.47
C ASN A 74 -20.38 16.21 -13.78
N GLY A 75 -19.24 16.82 -13.53
CA GLY A 75 -19.11 18.11 -12.85
C GLY A 75 -19.13 18.08 -11.32
N THR A 76 -19.30 16.90 -10.71
CA THR A 76 -19.26 16.73 -9.24
C THR A 76 -17.85 16.99 -8.70
N MET A 77 -17.76 17.71 -7.58
CA MET A 77 -16.50 17.83 -6.84
C MET A 77 -16.34 16.64 -5.90
N ILE A 78 -15.18 16.00 -5.93
CA ILE A 78 -14.83 14.86 -5.08
C ILE A 78 -13.60 15.23 -4.25
N ASP A 79 -13.63 14.81 -2.98
CA ASP A 79 -12.50 14.79 -2.07
C ASP A 79 -12.18 13.32 -1.77
N VAL A 80 -10.94 12.90 -2.00
CA VAL A 80 -10.57 11.49 -1.93
C VAL A 80 -9.12 11.31 -1.53
N LYS A 81 -8.87 10.25 -0.76
CA LYS A 81 -7.54 9.81 -0.37
C LYS A 81 -7.17 8.50 -1.06
N GLY A 82 -6.05 8.49 -1.77
CA GLY A 82 -5.63 7.37 -2.62
C GLY A 82 -4.12 7.27 -2.78
N VAL A 83 -3.62 6.07 -3.09
CA VAL A 83 -2.22 5.87 -3.46
C VAL A 83 -2.02 6.30 -4.91
N TYR A 84 -1.10 7.22 -5.17
CA TYR A 84 -0.77 7.68 -6.50
C TYR A 84 -0.01 6.63 -7.31
N VAL A 85 -0.44 6.40 -8.55
CA VAL A 85 0.18 5.45 -9.47
C VAL A 85 0.38 6.08 -10.84
N LYS A 86 1.63 6.05 -11.32
CA LYS A 86 2.01 6.41 -12.69
C LYS A 86 1.85 5.19 -13.60
N GLY A 87 0.64 4.96 -14.09
CA GLY A 87 0.39 3.93 -15.09
C GLY A 87 1.06 4.24 -16.43
N LYS A 88 1.26 3.21 -17.26
CA LYS A 88 1.88 3.33 -18.58
C LYS A 88 1.14 4.35 -19.48
N ASN A 89 -0.18 4.28 -19.47
CA ASN A 89 -1.05 5.07 -20.37
C ASN A 89 -1.71 6.25 -19.67
N PHE A 90 -2.04 6.13 -18.39
CA PHE A 90 -2.69 7.16 -17.59
C PHE A 90 -2.22 7.09 -16.13
N SER A 91 -2.35 8.20 -15.40
CA SER A 91 -2.14 8.22 -13.94
C SER A 91 -3.45 8.04 -13.22
N PHE A 92 -3.41 7.45 -12.04
CA PHE A 92 -4.61 7.21 -11.24
C PHE A 92 -4.30 7.19 -9.74
N LEU A 93 -5.34 7.32 -8.92
CA LEU A 93 -5.30 6.94 -7.51
C LEU A 93 -5.82 5.51 -7.32
N ARG A 94 -5.11 4.70 -6.54
CA ARG A 94 -5.56 3.36 -6.13
C ARG A 94 -6.18 3.41 -4.75
N ILE A 95 -7.43 2.95 -4.68
CA ILE A 95 -8.30 3.04 -3.51
C ILE A 95 -8.94 1.67 -3.29
N PHE A 96 -9.30 1.35 -2.05
CA PHE A 96 -10.15 0.19 -1.75
C PHE A 96 -11.27 0.54 -0.79
N ASN A 97 -12.30 -0.32 -0.76
CA ASN A 97 -13.32 -0.37 0.28
C ASN A 97 -13.88 -1.81 0.34
N ASP A 98 -14.84 -2.07 1.23
CA ASP A 98 -15.42 -3.41 1.42
C ASP A 98 -15.98 -4.07 0.15
N SER A 99 -16.34 -3.28 -0.86
CA SER A 99 -16.87 -3.77 -2.14
C SER A 99 -15.80 -4.09 -3.18
N GLY A 100 -14.56 -3.62 -3.03
CA GLY A 100 -13.49 -3.94 -3.97
C GLY A 100 -12.27 -3.03 -3.95
N LEU A 101 -11.36 -3.32 -4.88
CA LEU A 101 -10.27 -2.44 -5.31
C LEU A 101 -10.73 -1.58 -6.48
N PHE A 102 -10.37 -0.31 -6.43
CA PHE A 102 -10.76 0.71 -7.39
C PHE A 102 -9.56 1.50 -7.89
N TYR A 103 -9.71 2.02 -9.10
CA TYR A 103 -8.84 3.06 -9.63
C TYR A 103 -9.67 4.31 -9.89
N MET A 104 -9.05 5.47 -9.71
CA MET A 104 -9.61 6.76 -10.06
C MET A 104 -8.67 7.45 -11.05
N PRO A 105 -8.99 7.46 -12.36
CA PRO A 105 -8.15 8.11 -13.36
C PRO A 105 -7.98 9.59 -13.08
N LEU A 106 -6.79 10.11 -13.34
CA LEU A 106 -6.47 11.53 -13.28
C LEU A 106 -6.24 12.04 -14.70
N GLU A 107 -6.71 13.26 -14.97
CA GLU A 107 -6.48 13.95 -16.25
C GLU A 107 -4.98 14.12 -16.54
N GLU A 108 -4.23 14.49 -15.51
CA GLU A 108 -2.81 14.82 -15.63
C GLU A 108 -1.93 13.93 -14.76
N ARG A 109 -0.66 13.83 -15.16
CA ARG A 109 0.37 13.19 -14.35
C ARG A 109 0.84 14.16 -13.28
N LEU A 110 0.88 13.70 -12.03
CA LEU A 110 1.42 14.46 -10.92
C LEU A 110 2.91 14.15 -10.73
N THR A 111 3.62 15.04 -10.02
CA THR A 111 5.07 14.94 -9.81
C THR A 111 5.49 13.99 -8.69
N TYR A 112 4.54 13.38 -7.96
CA TYR A 112 4.78 12.49 -6.83
C TYR A 112 5.31 11.10 -7.23
N ASP A 113 5.86 10.35 -6.28
CA ASP A 113 6.37 9.01 -6.54
C ASP A 113 5.25 7.98 -6.67
N SER A 114 5.36 7.12 -7.70
CA SER A 114 4.37 6.09 -7.99
C SER A 114 4.46 4.96 -6.96
N GLU A 115 3.32 4.39 -6.57
CA GLU A 115 3.22 3.25 -5.65
C GLU A 115 3.67 3.52 -4.20
N THR A 116 4.06 4.75 -3.86
CA THR A 116 4.56 5.12 -2.53
C THR A 116 4.02 6.45 -2.01
N SER A 117 3.31 7.23 -2.84
CA SER A 117 2.72 8.50 -2.43
C SER A 117 1.24 8.33 -2.09
N LEU A 118 0.87 8.58 -0.85
CA LEU A 118 -0.52 8.67 -0.41
C LEU A 118 -0.98 10.13 -0.52
N LEU A 119 -1.96 10.40 -1.37
CA LEU A 119 -2.46 11.73 -1.66
C LEU A 119 -3.90 11.87 -1.20
N GLU A 120 -4.20 12.99 -0.56
CA GLU A 120 -5.56 13.50 -0.43
C GLU A 120 -5.73 14.58 -1.49
N ILE A 121 -6.70 14.40 -2.38
CA ILE A 121 -6.92 15.31 -3.51
C ILE A 121 -8.38 15.73 -3.60
N LYS A 122 -8.58 16.95 -4.07
CA LYS A 122 -9.86 17.46 -4.52
C LYS A 122 -9.83 17.60 -6.03
N GLY A 123 -10.94 17.29 -6.69
CA GLY A 123 -11.04 17.51 -8.12
C GLY A 123 -12.46 17.39 -8.64
N LYS A 124 -12.63 17.76 -9.90
CA LYS A 124 -13.91 17.75 -10.59
C LYS A 124 -14.02 16.52 -11.48
N VAL A 125 -15.09 15.75 -11.31
CA VAL A 125 -15.42 14.64 -12.22
C VAL A 125 -15.69 15.20 -13.60
N THR A 126 -14.95 14.72 -14.59
CA THR A 126 -15.18 14.98 -16.01
C THR A 126 -15.32 13.64 -16.71
N SER A 127 -16.17 13.54 -17.74
CA SER A 127 -16.35 12.30 -18.48
C SER A 127 -16.34 12.55 -19.98
N ASN A 128 -15.36 11.95 -20.65
CA ASN A 128 -15.27 11.86 -22.11
C ASN A 128 -15.01 10.38 -22.46
N SER A 129 -16.06 9.57 -22.47
CA SER A 129 -16.09 8.08 -22.55
C SER A 129 -15.81 7.33 -21.26
N GLU A 130 -14.73 7.64 -20.55
CA GLU A 130 -14.44 7.11 -19.21
C GLU A 130 -14.37 8.28 -18.21
N PRO A 131 -15.06 8.20 -17.05
CA PRO A 131 -14.96 9.24 -16.02
C PRO A 131 -13.55 9.35 -15.42
N TYR A 132 -13.06 10.57 -15.26
CA TYR A 132 -11.76 10.89 -14.66
C TYR A 132 -11.85 12.14 -13.79
N LEU A 133 -10.85 12.36 -12.95
CA LEU A 133 -10.73 13.54 -12.12
C LEU A 133 -9.87 14.60 -12.82
N SER A 134 -10.45 15.79 -13.01
CA SER A 134 -9.84 16.98 -13.64
C SER A 134 -9.70 18.11 -12.62
N SER A 135 -8.93 19.16 -12.95
CA SER A 135 -8.70 20.31 -12.06
C SER A 135 -8.26 19.89 -10.66
N VAL A 136 -7.29 18.98 -10.60
CA VAL A 136 -6.87 18.31 -9.36
C VAL A 136 -6.07 19.27 -8.49
N GLU A 137 -6.50 19.43 -7.25
CA GLU A 137 -5.78 20.09 -6.16
C GLU A 137 -5.31 19.02 -5.16
N VAL A 138 -4.02 19.02 -4.83
CA VAL A 138 -3.49 18.12 -3.78
C VAL A 138 -3.60 18.82 -2.43
N VAL A 139 -4.44 18.27 -1.55
CA VAL A 139 -4.71 18.79 -0.20
C VAL A 139 -3.61 18.37 0.77
N SER A 140 -3.22 17.10 0.72
CA SER A 140 -2.16 16.56 1.58
C SER A 140 -1.40 15.42 0.90
N PHE A 141 -0.18 15.19 1.39
CA PHE A 141 0.73 14.15 0.90
C PHE A 141 1.42 13.46 2.07
N GLU A 142 1.55 12.15 1.96
CA GLU A 142 2.31 11.29 2.88
C GLU A 142 3.13 10.28 2.06
N ASP A 143 4.43 10.21 2.34
CA ASP A 143 5.31 9.17 1.79
C ASP A 143 5.14 7.89 2.61
N VAL A 144 4.56 6.87 1.98
CA VAL A 144 4.31 5.55 2.56
C VAL A 144 5.26 4.49 2.00
N GLY A 145 6.33 4.89 1.31
CA GLY A 145 7.34 4.00 0.74
C GLY A 145 7.99 3.09 1.77
N LYS A 146 8.34 3.63 2.95
CA LYS A 146 8.91 2.84 4.05
C LYS A 146 8.03 1.65 4.46
N ILE A 147 6.70 1.81 4.40
CA ILE A 147 5.76 0.73 4.76
C ILE A 147 5.88 -0.43 3.79
N LYS A 148 5.90 -0.12 2.48
CA LYS A 148 6.09 -1.12 1.43
C LYS A 148 7.44 -1.81 1.59
N ASP A 149 8.50 -1.05 1.80
CA ASP A 149 9.86 -1.60 1.99
C ASP A 149 9.94 -2.56 3.18
N ILE A 150 9.28 -2.24 4.31
CA ILE A 150 9.21 -3.12 5.47
C ILE A 150 8.49 -4.42 5.12
N VAL A 151 7.31 -4.35 4.49
CA VAL A 151 6.56 -5.56 4.11
C VAL A 151 7.37 -6.44 3.16
N GLU A 152 8.01 -5.85 2.15
CA GLU A 152 8.86 -6.58 1.20
C GLU A 152 10.06 -7.24 1.87
N ARG A 153 10.74 -6.52 2.76
CA ARG A 153 11.91 -7.03 3.49
C ARG A 153 11.55 -8.19 4.41
N GLU A 154 10.44 -8.07 5.14
CA GLU A 154 10.02 -9.07 6.14
C GLU A 154 9.24 -10.24 5.52
N TYR A 155 8.81 -10.13 4.27
CA TYR A 155 7.98 -11.12 3.58
C TYR A 155 8.54 -12.56 3.62
N PRO A 156 9.84 -12.83 3.40
CA PRO A 156 10.35 -14.21 3.44
C PRO A 156 10.17 -14.85 4.82
N LEU A 157 10.40 -14.07 5.88
CA LEU A 157 10.18 -14.52 7.26
C LEU A 157 8.70 -14.74 7.53
N LEU A 158 7.83 -13.82 7.09
CA LEU A 158 6.38 -13.97 7.17
C LEU A 158 5.95 -15.32 6.55
N ILE A 159 6.31 -15.57 5.30
CA ILE A 159 5.93 -16.80 4.58
C ILE A 159 6.47 -18.04 5.25
N SER A 160 7.71 -18.03 5.77
CA SER A 160 8.23 -19.19 6.50
C SER A 160 7.40 -19.56 7.73
N LYS A 161 6.69 -18.60 8.33
CA LYS A 161 5.85 -18.81 9.52
C LYS A 161 4.41 -19.19 9.17
N ILE A 162 3.87 -18.69 8.07
CA ILE A 162 2.45 -18.88 7.70
C ILE A 162 2.22 -19.89 6.57
N GLY A 163 3.25 -20.23 5.81
CA GLY A 163 3.15 -20.98 4.56
C GLY A 163 2.38 -22.30 4.69
N ASP A 164 2.67 -23.07 5.73
CA ASP A 164 2.02 -24.37 5.97
C ASP A 164 0.50 -24.26 6.21
N ASN A 165 0.01 -23.09 6.65
CA ASN A 165 -1.42 -22.85 6.89
C ASN A 165 -2.17 -22.42 5.62
N ILE A 166 -1.44 -22.07 4.56
CA ILE A 166 -2.02 -21.53 3.33
C ILE A 166 -1.84 -22.49 2.17
N ARG A 167 -0.78 -23.29 2.21
CA ARG A 167 -0.31 -24.07 1.07
C ARG A 167 -1.32 -25.12 0.62
N ASN A 168 -1.60 -25.14 -0.68
CA ASN A 168 -2.30 -26.26 -1.29
C ASN A 168 -1.34 -27.46 -1.41
N PRO A 169 -1.67 -28.64 -0.86
CA PRO A 169 -0.78 -29.80 -0.88
C PRO A 169 -0.38 -30.27 -2.28
N ARG A 170 -1.17 -29.95 -3.30
CA ARG A 170 -0.92 -30.31 -4.70
C ARG A 170 -0.12 -29.25 -5.46
N SER A 171 0.11 -28.09 -4.85
CA SER A 171 0.80 -26.98 -5.49
C SER A 171 2.31 -27.06 -5.34
N LYS A 172 3.00 -26.76 -6.44
CA LYS A 172 4.45 -26.56 -6.50
C LYS A 172 4.83 -25.08 -6.59
N LEU A 173 3.85 -24.17 -6.44
CA LEU A 173 4.07 -22.74 -6.50
C LEU A 173 5.07 -22.31 -5.41
N ASN A 174 6.06 -21.50 -5.82
CA ASN A 174 7.01 -20.93 -4.88
C ASN A 174 6.42 -19.65 -4.29
N LEU A 175 5.90 -19.76 -3.06
CA LEU A 175 5.34 -18.63 -2.34
C LEU A 175 6.40 -17.57 -1.97
N GLN A 176 7.69 -17.89 -1.95
CA GLN A 176 8.74 -16.95 -1.52
C GLN A 176 8.97 -15.79 -2.50
N ASN A 177 8.52 -15.89 -3.75
CA ASN A 177 8.77 -14.89 -4.77
C ASN A 177 7.48 -14.20 -5.23
N ILE A 178 7.18 -13.06 -4.61
CA ILE A 178 6.22 -12.08 -5.14
C ILE A 178 6.96 -11.17 -6.13
N LYS A 179 6.45 -11.06 -7.36
CA LYS A 179 7.10 -10.28 -8.43
C LYS A 179 6.86 -8.78 -8.32
N SER A 180 5.69 -8.40 -7.84
CA SER A 180 5.30 -6.99 -7.71
C SER A 180 4.43 -6.80 -6.48
N TRP A 181 4.76 -5.74 -5.75
CA TRP A 181 4.03 -5.26 -4.58
C TRP A 181 3.37 -3.94 -4.90
N HIS A 182 2.15 -3.79 -4.42
CA HIS A 182 1.31 -2.65 -4.67
C HIS A 182 0.72 -2.12 -3.37
N LEU A 183 0.39 -0.82 -3.37
CA LEU A 183 -0.31 -0.17 -2.27
C LEU A 183 -1.70 0.30 -2.72
N ALA A 184 -2.69 0.16 -1.83
CA ALA A 184 -3.98 0.83 -1.94
C ALA A 184 -4.36 1.42 -0.58
N SER A 185 -5.18 2.46 -0.57
CA SER A 185 -5.65 3.10 0.66
C SER A 185 -7.17 3.10 0.80
N SER A 186 -7.63 3.14 2.04
CA SER A 186 -9.03 3.33 2.41
C SER A 186 -9.06 4.04 3.77
N ASP A 187 -9.50 5.29 3.82
CA ASP A 187 -9.51 6.11 5.04
C ASP A 187 -8.16 6.10 5.78
N ASN A 188 -8.13 5.44 6.95
CA ASN A 188 -6.96 5.28 7.81
C ASN A 188 -6.25 3.94 7.59
N TYR A 189 -6.50 3.23 6.50
CA TYR A 189 -5.90 1.93 6.20
C TYR A 189 -5.05 1.98 4.94
N ILE A 190 -3.96 1.22 4.98
CA ILE A 190 -3.14 0.88 3.83
C ILE A 190 -3.15 -0.63 3.67
N LEU A 191 -3.37 -1.07 2.44
CA LEU A 191 -3.21 -2.46 2.04
C LEU A 191 -1.95 -2.57 1.19
N VAL A 192 -0.96 -3.29 1.70
CA VAL A 192 0.20 -3.74 0.91
C VAL A 192 -0.10 -5.13 0.38
N TYR A 193 -0.12 -5.32 -0.92
CA TYR A 193 -0.53 -6.59 -1.49
C TYR A 193 0.34 -7.03 -2.66
N GLY A 194 0.39 -8.33 -2.85
CA GLY A 194 1.21 -8.98 -3.85
C GLY A 194 0.56 -10.27 -4.35
N ARG A 195 1.00 -10.70 -5.53
CA ARG A 195 0.58 -11.95 -6.15
C ARG A 195 1.77 -12.68 -6.73
N THR A 196 1.72 -14.01 -6.67
CA THR A 196 2.54 -14.89 -7.50
C THR A 196 1.69 -16.04 -8.04
N TYR A 197 2.15 -16.68 -9.11
CA TYR A 197 1.40 -17.73 -9.79
C TYR A 197 2.30 -18.61 -10.63
N ASP A 198 1.83 -19.82 -10.91
CA ASP A 198 2.36 -20.72 -11.94
C ASP A 198 1.29 -21.00 -12.99
N LEU A 199 1.38 -22.09 -13.74
CA LEU A 199 0.35 -22.43 -14.75
C LEU A 199 -1.00 -22.81 -14.12
N MET A 200 -0.99 -23.39 -12.92
CA MET A 200 -2.14 -24.05 -12.30
C MET A 200 -2.65 -23.31 -11.06
N TYR A 201 -1.75 -22.68 -10.30
CA TYR A 201 -2.03 -22.09 -9.00
C TYR A 201 -1.71 -20.60 -8.97
N GLU A 202 -2.42 -19.91 -8.09
CA GLU A 202 -2.18 -18.53 -7.72
C GLU A 202 -2.07 -18.41 -6.21
N PHE A 203 -1.27 -17.44 -5.79
CA PHE A 203 -1.14 -17.05 -4.41
C PHE A 203 -1.29 -15.55 -4.29
N ASP A 204 -2.26 -15.15 -3.48
CA ASP A 204 -2.50 -13.76 -3.09
C ASP A 204 -2.06 -13.55 -1.65
N ILE A 205 -1.41 -12.41 -1.39
CA ILE A 205 -1.14 -11.93 -0.03
C ILE A 205 -1.46 -10.45 0.10
N GLY A 206 -2.05 -10.09 1.24
CA GLY A 206 -2.42 -8.73 1.59
C GLY A 206 -2.13 -8.45 3.05
N VAL A 207 -1.28 -7.47 3.32
CA VAL A 207 -0.94 -6.98 4.66
C VAL A 207 -1.73 -5.69 4.88
N LEU A 208 -2.76 -5.76 5.73
CA LEU A 208 -3.60 -4.63 6.08
C LEU A 208 -3.04 -3.92 7.31
N LEU A 209 -2.76 -2.64 7.14
CA LEU A 209 -2.18 -1.78 8.16
C LEU A 209 -3.15 -0.64 8.47
N LYS A 210 -3.34 -0.37 9.76
CA LYS A 210 -4.15 0.74 10.25
C LYS A 210 -3.25 1.88 10.72
N LYS A 211 -3.60 3.11 10.34
CA LYS A 211 -2.94 4.33 10.80
C LYS A 211 -3.39 4.65 12.23
N ASP A 212 -2.41 4.80 13.11
CA ASP A 212 -2.54 5.17 14.53
C ASP A 212 -1.66 6.41 14.80
N GLY A 213 -2.20 7.60 14.55
CA GLY A 213 -1.43 8.85 14.58
C GLY A 213 -0.38 8.88 13.46
N GLU A 214 0.88 9.10 13.81
CA GLU A 214 2.01 9.09 12.86
C GLU A 214 2.56 7.69 12.57
N THR A 215 1.86 6.65 13.03
CA THR A 215 2.33 5.27 12.99
C THR A 215 1.34 4.38 12.27
N TYR A 216 1.80 3.22 11.79
CA TYR A 216 0.91 2.18 11.31
C TYR A 216 0.94 0.99 12.27
N SER A 217 -0.08 0.15 12.25
CA SER A 217 -0.11 -1.10 13.00
C SER A 217 -0.71 -2.21 12.15
N LEU A 218 -0.18 -3.43 12.30
CA LEU A 218 -0.71 -4.61 11.62
C LEU A 218 -2.09 -4.94 12.17
N GLU A 219 -3.08 -4.90 11.28
CA GLU A 219 -4.47 -5.23 11.59
C GLU A 219 -4.78 -6.67 11.17
N LYS A 220 -4.47 -7.03 9.91
CA LYS A 220 -4.73 -8.35 9.34
C LYS A 220 -3.70 -8.73 8.28
N ILE A 221 -3.51 -10.03 8.11
CA ILE A 221 -2.80 -10.63 6.98
C ILE A 221 -3.80 -11.54 6.27
N PHE A 222 -4.15 -11.21 5.04
CA PHE A 222 -4.92 -12.08 4.18
C PHE A 222 -3.97 -12.88 3.31
N ALA A 223 -4.13 -14.19 3.26
CA ALA A 223 -3.34 -15.02 2.36
C ALA A 223 -4.15 -16.22 1.87
N ARG A 224 -4.06 -16.50 0.57
CA ARG A 224 -4.69 -17.66 -0.04
C ARG A 224 -3.85 -18.20 -1.18
N GLU A 225 -3.73 -19.51 -1.23
CA GLU A 225 -3.30 -20.24 -2.42
C GLU A 225 -4.50 -20.97 -2.99
N PHE A 226 -4.75 -20.83 -4.29
CA PHE A 226 -5.94 -21.37 -4.95
C PHE A 226 -5.64 -21.84 -6.37
N PHE A 227 -6.46 -22.75 -6.88
CA PHE A 227 -6.37 -23.22 -8.26
C PHE A 227 -7.03 -22.21 -9.19
N LYS A 228 -6.45 -21.93 -10.37
CA LYS A 228 -6.94 -20.87 -11.29
C LYS A 228 -8.37 -21.05 -11.81
N GLY A 229 -8.93 -22.25 -11.68
CA GLY A 229 -10.31 -22.57 -12.09
C GLY A 229 -11.33 -22.60 -10.95
N GLU A 230 -10.95 -22.19 -9.73
CA GLU A 230 -11.84 -22.05 -8.57
C GLU A 230 -12.64 -20.74 -8.55
#